data_AF-S6TSD7-F1
#
_entry.id   AF-S6TSD7-F1
#
_cell.length_a   1.000
_cell.length_b   1.000
_cell.length_c   1.000
_cell.angle_alpha   90.00
_cell.angle_beta   90.00
_cell.angle_gamma   90.00
#
_symmetry.space_group_name_H-M   'P 1'
#
loop_
_entity.id
_entity.type
_entity.pdbx_description
1 polymer ?
#
loop_
_entity_poly.entity_id
_entity_poly.type
_entity_poly.pdbx_seq_one_letter_code
_entity_poly.pdbx_strand_id
1 'polypeptide(L)' 'MFDYKLLSALAAVIEQAGFERAAQVLGLSQSAISQRIKLLEAR' A
#
# COMPACT_ATOMS: atom_id res chain seq x y z
N MET A 1 -0.15 18.22 3.20
CA MET A 1 0.22 17.61 1.90
C MET A 1 -0.10 16.12 1.97
N PHE A 2 -0.80 15.56 0.98
CA PHE A 2 -1.11 14.14 0.95
C PHE A 2 0.18 13.31 0.78
N ASP A 3 0.27 12.18 1.48
CA ASP A 3 1.38 11.25 1.30
C ASP A 3 1.06 10.30 0.14
N TYR A 4 1.60 10.63 -1.03
CA TYR A 4 1.37 9.87 -2.26
C TYR A 4 1.87 8.43 -2.18
N LYS A 5 2.80 8.09 -1.27
CA LYS A 5 3.25 6.71 -1.08
C LYS A 5 2.19 5.85 -0.41
N LEU A 6 1.36 6.46 0.45
CA LEU A 6 0.24 5.77 1.11
C LEU A 6 -0.91 5.54 0.13
N LEU A 7 -1.24 6.56 -0.67
CA LEU A 7 -2.27 6.44 -1.71
C LEU A 7 -1.86 5.45 -2.81
N SER A 8 -0.59 5.44 -3.21
CA SER A 8 -0.06 4.45 -4.18
C SER A 8 -0.13 3.02 -3.64
N ALA A 9 0.13 2.81 -2.34
CA ALA A 9 -0.02 1.51 -1.72
C ALA A 9 -1.49 1.05 -1.71
N LEU A 10 -2.43 1.96 -1.40
CA LEU A 10 -3.87 1.66 -1.46
C LEU A 10 -4.32 1.30 -2.88
N ALA A 11 -3.94 2.10 -3.88
CA ALA A 11 -4.27 1.84 -5.27
C ALA A 11 -3.78 0.45 -5.72
N ALA A 12 -2.53 0.12 -5.43
CA ALA A 12 -1.97 -1.18 -5.76
C ALA A 12 -2.70 -2.35 -5.07
N VAL A 13 -3.11 -2.20 -3.80
CA VAL A 13 -3.88 -3.25 -3.09
C VAL A 13 -5.24 -3.50 -3.74
N ILE A 14 -5.92 -2.44 -4.19
CA ILE A 14 -7.22 -2.53 -4.87
C ILE A 14 -7.06 -3.17 -6.24
N GLU A 15 -6.16 -2.65 -7.07
CA GLU A 15 -5.92 -3.14 -8.44
C GLU A 15 -5.45 -4.60 -8.46
N GLN A 16 -4.60 -4.96 -7.51
CA GLN A 16 -4.07 -6.31 -7.41
C GLN A 16 -4.91 -7.21 -6.51
N ALA A 17 -6.02 -6.71 -5.94
CA ALA A 17 -6.89 -7.43 -5.02
C ALA A 17 -6.10 -8.26 -3.97
N GLY A 18 -5.11 -7.65 -3.30
CA GLY A 18 -4.30 -8.33 -2.29
C GLY A 18 -2.97 -7.64 -1.95
N PHE A 19 -2.52 -7.83 -0.71
CA PHE A 19 -1.33 -7.16 -0.16
C PHE A 19 -0.02 -7.72 -0.73
N GLU A 20 0.10 -9.04 -0.84
CA GLU A 20 1.29 -9.71 -1.38
C GLU A 20 1.53 -9.32 -2.85
N ARG A 21 0.47 -9.32 -3.66
CA ARG A 21 0.57 -8.92 -5.08
C ARG A 21 0.90 -7.44 -5.23
N ALA A 22 0.29 -6.57 -4.43
CA ALA A 22 0.64 -5.14 -4.41
C ALA A 22 2.10 -4.91 -4.01
N ALA A 23 2.60 -5.68 -3.04
CA ALA A 23 4.00 -5.62 -2.62
C ALA A 23 4.96 -6.02 -3.73
N GLN A 24 4.64 -7.07 -4.49
CA GLN A 24 5.41 -7.48 -5.67
C GLN A 24 5.45 -6.38 -6.74
N VAL A 25 4.29 -5.78 -7.06
CA VAL A 25 4.19 -4.70 -8.07
C VAL A 25 4.99 -3.46 -7.65
N LEU A 26 5.00 -3.11 -6.36
CA LEU A 26 5.69 -1.93 -5.85
C LEU A 26 7.14 -2.18 -5.41
N GLY A 27 7.65 -3.42 -5.52
CA GLY A 27 9.00 -3.78 -5.09
C GLY A 27 9.22 -3.63 -3.58
N LEU A 28 8.21 -3.95 -2.77
CA LEU A 28 8.22 -3.81 -1.32
C LEU A 28 7.94 -5.16 -0.63
N SER A 29 8.15 -5.22 0.68
CA SER A 29 7.60 -6.31 1.49
C SER A 29 6.10 -6.12 1.68
N GLN A 30 5.38 -7.24 1.87
CA GLN A 30 3.96 -7.19 2.22
C GLN A 30 3.71 -6.42 3.52
N SER A 31 4.58 -6.57 4.52
CA SER A 31 4.51 -5.84 5.79
C SER A 31 4.63 -4.31 5.61
N ALA A 32 5.47 -3.86 4.67
CA ALA A 32 5.59 -2.44 4.34
C ALA A 32 4.31 -1.89 3.69
N ILE A 33 3.64 -2.68 2.84
CA ILE A 33 2.31 -2.30 2.30
C ILE A 33 1.28 -2.21 3.42
N SER A 34 1.19 -3.24 4.28
CA SER A 34 0.26 -3.26 5.41
C SER A 34 0.46 -2.05 6.34
N GLN A 35 1.71 -1.72 6.67
CA GLN A 35 2.03 -0.55 7.48
C GLN A 35 1.59 0.76 6.82
N ARG A 36 1.74 0.90 5.50
CA ARG A 36 1.27 2.08 4.76
C ARG A 36 -0.25 2.21 4.78
N ILE A 37 -0.99 1.10 4.64
CA ILE A 37 -2.45 1.13 4.75
C ILE A 37 -2.88 1.57 6.15
N LYS A 38 -2.27 0.98 7.20
CA LYS A 38 -2.55 1.38 8.58
C LYS A 38 -2.26 2.87 8.85
N LEU A 39 -1.17 3.40 8.28
CA LEU A 39 -0.84 4.83 8.38
C LEU A 39 -1.82 5.72 7.59
N LEU A 40 -2.38 5.21 6.49
CA LEU A 40 -3.38 5.94 5.71
C LEU A 40 -4.71 6.02 6.46
N GLU A 41 -5.16 4.93 7.08
CA GLU A 41 -6.39 4.86 7.86
C GLU A 41 -6.35 5.71 9.14
N ALA A 42 -5.16 5.93 9.69
CA ALA A 42 -4.96 6.75 10.90
C ALA A 42 -4.97 8.26 10.62
N ARG A 43 -5.16 8.69 9.36
CA ARG A 43 -5.26 10.10 8.95
C ARG A 43 -6.70 10.48 8.65
#